data_AF-A0A1X6N7X0-F1
#
_entry.id   AF-A0A1X6N7X0-F1
#
_cell.length_a   1.000
_cell.length_b   1.000
_cell.length_c   1.000
_cell.angle_alpha   90.00
_cell.angle_beta   90.00
_cell.angle_gamma   90.00
#
_symmetry.space_group_name_H-M   'P 1'
#
loop_
_entity.id
_entity.type
_entity.pdbx_description
1 polymer ?
#
loop_
_entity_poly.entity_id
_entity_poly.type
_entity_poly.pdbx_seq_one_letter_code
_entity_poly.pdbx_strand_id
1 'polypeptide(L)'
;MPNPSAQKFKPIDVSNLPPLPTNPPSRFEFRPTERLTQDRLDAIIDTVPEGFLTSAELDLMVYIVDNCQQAIAWTDSERGTFSREYFPDYEMPVIEHTPWVRAPIPVPRAIEGKVREMLRKQIEAGKYEYS
;
A
#
# COMPACT_ATOMS: atom_id res chain seq x y z
N MET A 1 -13.45 -31.70 -6.35
CA MET A 1 -12.13 -31.54 -5.68
C MET A 1 -11.65 -30.14 -5.99
N PRO A 2 -11.15 -29.36 -5.01
CA PRO A 2 -10.48 -28.09 -5.29
C PRO A 2 -9.38 -28.33 -6.33
N ASN A 3 -9.17 -27.42 -7.29
CA ASN A 3 -8.04 -27.50 -8.20
C ASN A 3 -6.77 -27.04 -7.47
N PRO A 4 -5.87 -27.93 -7.02
CA PRO A 4 -4.67 -27.52 -6.29
C PRO A 4 -3.69 -26.74 -7.18
N SER A 5 -3.89 -26.72 -8.50
CA SER A 5 -3.07 -25.95 -9.43
C SER A 5 -3.55 -24.51 -9.64
N ALA A 6 -4.76 -24.15 -9.19
CA ALA A 6 -5.32 -22.81 -9.36
C ALA A 6 -4.52 -21.74 -8.60
N GLN A 7 -3.90 -22.13 -7.48
CA GLN A 7 -3.21 -21.20 -6.59
C GLN A 7 -1.70 -21.44 -6.56
N LYS A 8 -1.08 -21.44 -7.74
CA LYS A 8 0.39 -21.48 -7.85
C LYS A 8 0.94 -20.07 -7.94
N PHE A 9 1.68 -19.66 -6.91
CA PHE A 9 2.40 -18.38 -6.91
C PHE A 9 3.63 -18.46 -7.81
N LYS A 10 3.93 -17.36 -8.53
CA LYS A 10 5.20 -17.23 -9.23
C LYS A 10 6.22 -16.62 -8.27
N PRO A 11 7.45 -17.17 -8.19
CA PRO A 11 8.51 -16.54 -7.41
C PRO A 11 8.80 -15.16 -7.99
N ILE A 12 9.03 -14.19 -7.10
CA ILE A 12 9.48 -12.85 -7.48
C ILE A 12 10.99 -12.90 -7.59
N ASP A 13 11.52 -12.52 -8.75
CA ASP A 13 12.97 -12.34 -8.92
C ASP A 13 13.38 -11.03 -8.26
N VAL A 14 13.97 -11.13 -7.08
CA VAL A 14 14.47 -9.96 -6.35
C VAL A 14 15.87 -9.68 -6.90
N SER A 15 15.95 -8.70 -7.80
CA SER A 15 17.25 -8.23 -8.32
C SER A 15 18.17 -7.81 -7.18
N ASN A 16 19.48 -7.95 -7.38
CA ASN A 16 20.47 -7.47 -6.42
C ASN A 16 20.29 -5.96 -6.20
N LEU A 17 20.11 -5.57 -4.94
CA LEU A 17 20.01 -4.16 -4.57
C LEU A 17 21.34 -3.45 -4.87
N PRO A 18 21.30 -2.21 -5.39
CA PRO A 18 22.50 -1.41 -5.55
C PRO A 18 23.13 -1.15 -4.17
N PRO A 19 24.47 -1.07 -4.07
CA PRO A 19 25.12 -0.70 -2.82
C PRO A 19 24.70 0.71 -2.40
N LEU A 20 24.63 0.92 -1.08
CA LEU A 20 24.33 2.23 -0.53
C LEU A 20 25.46 3.22 -0.84
N PRO A 21 25.14 4.49 -1.18
CA PRO A 21 26.16 5.50 -1.38
C PRO A 21 26.88 5.78 -0.05
N THR A 22 28.21 5.83 -0.09
CA THR A 22 29.02 6.19 1.08
C THR A 22 28.99 7.69 1.37
N ASN A 23 28.66 8.51 0.37
CA ASN A 23 28.48 9.94 0.49
C ASN A 23 27.13 10.33 -0.15
N PRO A 24 26.01 10.21 0.59
CA PRO A 24 24.69 10.55 0.08
C PRO A 24 24.58 12.06 -0.22
N PRO A 25 23.66 12.47 -1.12
CA PRO A 25 23.34 13.88 -1.31
C PRO A 25 22.77 14.46 0.00
N SER A 26 22.98 15.75 0.20
CA SER A 26 22.46 16.40 1.40
C SER A 26 20.93 16.43 1.38
N ARG A 27 20.27 16.14 2.50
CA ARG A 27 18.80 16.24 2.59
C ARG A 27 18.26 17.63 2.28
N PHE A 28 19.07 18.67 2.43
CA PHE A 28 18.68 20.05 2.11
C PHE A 28 18.58 20.30 0.60
N GLU A 29 19.14 19.42 -0.23
CA GLU A 29 19.04 19.47 -1.69
C GLU A 29 17.81 18.70 -2.22
N PHE A 30 17.05 18.07 -1.32
CA PHE A 30 15.84 17.33 -1.66
C PHE A 30 14.86 18.21 -2.45
N ARG A 31 14.29 17.63 -3.52
CA ARG A 31 13.26 18.27 -4.33
C ARG A 31 11.94 17.51 -4.13
N PRO A 32 10.92 18.14 -3.54
CA PRO A 32 9.63 17.51 -3.33
C PRO A 32 9.04 16.96 -4.63
N THR A 33 8.44 15.78 -4.53
CA THR A 33 7.72 15.13 -5.62
C THR A 33 6.22 15.11 -5.29
N GLU A 34 5.41 14.59 -6.21
CA GLU A 34 3.98 14.36 -5.96
C GLU A 34 3.75 13.38 -4.80
N ARG A 35 4.61 12.35 -4.67
CA ARG A 35 4.45 11.29 -3.66
C ARG A 35 5.10 11.66 -2.32
N LEU A 36 6.28 12.26 -2.36
CA LEU A 36 7.04 12.69 -1.18
C LEU A 36 7.12 14.22 -1.17
N THR A 37 6.12 14.84 -0.54
CA THR A 37 6.13 16.29 -0.31
C THR A 37 7.09 16.64 0.84
N GLN A 38 7.44 17.92 0.97
CA GLN A 38 8.27 18.37 2.09
C GLN A 38 7.62 18.03 3.44
N ASP A 39 6.33 18.32 3.62
CA ASP A 39 5.60 18.01 4.85
C ASP A 39 5.62 16.50 5.19
N ARG A 40 5.53 15.64 4.17
CA ARG A 40 5.59 14.18 4.34
C ARG A 40 6.99 13.73 4.75
N LEU A 41 8.03 14.35 4.18
CA LEU A 41 9.41 14.08 4.53
C LEU A 41 9.71 14.53 5.96
N ASP A 42 9.31 15.74 6.33
CA ASP A 42 9.50 16.30 7.67
C ASP A 42 8.77 15.42 8.70
N ALA A 43 7.54 14.98 8.42
CA ALA A 43 6.82 14.04 9.28
C ALA A 43 7.55 12.70 9.48
N ILE A 44 8.27 12.19 8.46
CA ILE A 44 9.12 11.01 8.62
C ILE A 44 10.31 11.33 9.52
N ILE A 45 10.99 12.45 9.27
CA ILE A 45 12.18 12.86 10.03
C ILE A 45 11.83 13.08 11.51
N ASP A 46 10.67 13.66 11.80
CA ASP A 46 10.18 13.88 13.17
C ASP A 46 9.93 12.58 13.95
N THR A 47 9.79 11.43 13.26
CA THR A 47 9.72 10.12 13.95
C THR A 47 11.08 9.64 14.44
N VAL A 48 12.18 10.20 13.94
CA VAL A 48 13.55 9.84 14.32
C VAL A 48 13.89 10.53 15.64
N PRO A 49 14.18 9.78 16.72
CA PRO A 49 14.55 10.38 18.00
C PRO A 49 15.86 11.17 17.91
N GLU A 50 15.98 12.21 18.72
CA GLU A 50 17.19 13.02 18.79
C GLU A 50 18.41 12.16 19.15
N GLY A 51 19.50 12.31 18.39
CA GLY A 51 20.73 11.55 18.58
C GLY A 51 20.69 10.08 18.12
N PHE A 52 19.56 9.59 17.57
CA PHE A 52 19.47 8.23 17.04
C PHE A 52 20.24 8.04 15.73
N LEU A 53 20.11 9.00 14.80
CA LEU A 53 20.87 9.04 13.54
C LEU A 53 21.84 10.22 13.56
N THR A 54 23.05 9.99 13.06
CA THR A 54 23.98 11.07 12.72
C THR A 54 23.45 11.87 11.51
N SER A 55 23.99 13.06 11.27
CA SER A 55 23.56 13.87 10.12
C SER A 55 23.75 13.14 8.78
N ALA A 56 24.84 12.39 8.62
CA ALA A 56 25.12 11.64 7.40
C ALA A 56 24.19 10.43 7.23
N GLU A 57 23.82 9.74 8.31
CA GLU A 57 22.84 8.66 8.26
C GLU A 57 21.44 9.18 7.96
N LEU A 58 21.09 10.37 8.45
CA LEU A 58 19.82 11.01 8.12
C LEU A 58 19.78 11.43 6.65
N ASP A 59 20.87 11.96 6.10
CA ASP A 59 20.99 12.23 4.66
C ASP A 59 20.84 10.95 3.81
N LEU A 60 21.46 9.84 4.26
CA LEU A 60 21.29 8.53 3.63
C LEU A 60 19.84 8.02 3.71
N MET A 61 19.18 8.21 4.85
CA MET A 61 17.77 7.83 5.02
C MET A 61 16.88 8.58 4.05
N VAL A 62 17.05 9.91 3.94
CA VAL A 62 16.30 10.74 2.99
C VAL A 62 16.55 10.28 1.55
N TYR A 63 17.80 9.99 1.20
CA TYR A 63 18.13 9.42 -0.11
C TYR A 63 17.39 8.11 -0.40
N ILE A 64 17.36 7.17 0.57
CA ILE A 64 16.66 5.89 0.40
C ILE A 64 15.14 6.11 0.27
N VAL A 65 14.56 6.96 1.12
CA VAL A 65 13.12 7.25 1.09
C VAL A 65 12.72 7.88 -0.23
N ASP A 66 13.50 8.81 -0.77
CA ASP A 66 13.25 9.42 -2.08
C ASP A 66 13.29 8.38 -3.22
N ASN A 67 14.32 7.53 -3.24
CA ASN A 67 14.42 6.44 -4.23
C ASN A 67 13.28 5.42 -4.11
N CYS A 68 12.80 5.17 -2.90
CA CYS A 68 11.79 4.15 -2.60
C CYS A 68 10.40 4.76 -2.29
N GLN A 69 10.14 6.02 -2.68
CA GLN A 69 8.95 6.76 -2.26
C GLN A 69 7.62 6.07 -2.61
N GLN A 70 7.58 5.26 -3.66
CA GLN A 70 6.39 4.49 -4.07
C GLN A 70 6.08 3.33 -3.12
N ALA A 71 7.05 2.86 -2.33
CA ALA A 71 6.86 1.81 -1.35
C ALA A 71 6.09 2.29 -0.10
N ILE A 72 6.00 3.60 0.11
CA ILE A 72 5.30 4.21 1.24
C ILE A 72 3.94 4.73 0.76
N ALA A 73 2.89 4.44 1.53
CA ALA A 73 1.54 4.91 1.26
C ALA A 73 1.08 5.84 2.38
N TRP A 74 0.66 7.05 2.03
CA TRP A 74 0.09 8.01 2.97
C TRP A 74 -1.43 8.03 3.00
N THR A 75 -2.05 7.57 1.93
CA THR A 75 -3.49 7.41 1.82
C THR A 75 -3.84 5.99 1.38
N ASP A 76 -5.08 5.55 1.60
CA ASP A 76 -5.51 4.21 1.20
C ASP A 76 -5.49 4.02 -0.33
N SER A 77 -5.66 5.10 -1.11
CA SER A 77 -5.53 5.10 -2.57
C SER A 77 -4.08 4.91 -3.05
N GLU A 78 -3.11 5.23 -2.21
CA GLU A 78 -1.69 5.08 -2.51
C GLU A 78 -1.15 3.67 -2.20
N ARG A 79 -1.95 2.84 -1.52
CA ARG A 79 -1.58 1.49 -1.09
C ARG A 79 -1.38 0.56 -2.28
N GLY A 80 -0.30 -0.20 -2.27
CA GLY A 80 -0.04 -1.25 -3.26
C GLY A 80 -1.06 -2.40 -3.20
N THR A 81 -1.27 -3.04 -4.34
CA THR A 81 -2.03 -4.29 -4.47
C THR A 81 -1.11 -5.40 -4.98
N PHE A 82 -1.42 -6.65 -4.62
CA PHE A 82 -0.69 -7.78 -5.19
C PHE A 82 -0.91 -7.83 -6.70
N SER A 83 0.18 -7.97 -7.46
CA SER A 83 0.09 -8.16 -8.90
C SER A 83 -0.43 -9.57 -9.21
N ARG A 84 -1.45 -9.64 -10.07
CA ARG A 84 -2.01 -10.89 -10.59
C ARG A 84 -0.99 -11.77 -11.32
N GLU A 85 0.14 -11.20 -11.74
CA GLU A 85 1.23 -11.94 -12.35
C GLU A 85 1.87 -12.94 -11.39
N TYR A 86 2.09 -12.51 -10.14
CA TYR A 86 2.75 -13.30 -9.10
C TYR A 86 1.75 -13.98 -8.17
N PHE A 87 0.61 -13.32 -7.94
CA PHE A 87 -0.47 -13.76 -7.05
C PHE A 87 -1.77 -13.86 -7.85
N PRO A 88 -2.07 -15.01 -8.47
CA PRO A 88 -3.32 -15.18 -9.20
C PRO A 88 -4.53 -15.04 -8.27
N ASP A 89 -5.70 -14.74 -8.85
CA ASP A 89 -6.95 -14.59 -8.10
C ASP A 89 -7.27 -15.89 -7.32
N TYR A 90 -7.86 -15.72 -6.13
CA TYR A 90 -8.17 -16.84 -5.25
C TYR A 90 -9.40 -17.61 -5.75
N GLU A 91 -9.25 -18.91 -6.00
CA GLU A 91 -10.38 -19.80 -6.28
C GLU A 91 -10.95 -20.38 -4.99
N MET A 92 -12.16 -19.97 -4.63
CA MET A 92 -12.86 -20.53 -3.46
C MET A 92 -13.40 -21.94 -3.79
N PRO A 93 -12.97 -22.99 -3.07
CA PRO A 93 -13.51 -24.32 -3.30
C PRO A 93 -14.95 -24.40 -2.82
N VAL A 94 -15.86 -24.77 -3.73
CA VAL A 94 -17.28 -24.95 -3.43
C VAL A 94 -17.71 -26.41 -3.64
N ILE A 95 -18.72 -26.84 -2.89
CA ILE A 95 -19.49 -28.05 -3.18
C ILE A 95 -20.72 -27.69 -4.01
N GLU A 96 -21.43 -28.66 -4.57
CA GLU A 96 -22.70 -28.39 -5.23
C GLU A 96 -23.70 -27.79 -4.22
N HIS A 97 -24.16 -26.58 -4.49
CA HIS A 97 -25.11 -25.85 -3.65
C HIS A 97 -25.93 -24.90 -4.51
N THR A 98 -27.11 -24.52 -4.01
CA THR A 98 -27.90 -23.43 -4.59
C THR A 98 -27.45 -22.11 -3.94
N PRO A 99 -27.08 -21.08 -4.72
CA PRO A 99 -26.83 -19.75 -4.16
C PRO A 99 -28.05 -19.27 -3.39
N TRP A 100 -27.86 -18.76 -2.17
CA TRP A 100 -28.94 -18.14 -1.40
C TRP A 100 -28.67 -16.66 -1.22
N VAL A 101 -29.75 -15.87 -1.23
CA VAL A 101 -29.69 -14.43 -0.94
C VAL A 101 -30.51 -14.18 0.32
N ARG A 102 -29.90 -13.52 1.30
CA ARG A 102 -30.62 -12.99 2.47
C ARG A 102 -30.92 -11.51 2.24
N ALA A 103 -32.08 -11.07 2.70
CA ALA A 103 -32.42 -9.65 2.69
C ALA A 103 -31.34 -8.84 3.46
N PRO A 104 -30.83 -7.72 2.89
CA PRO A 104 -29.85 -6.88 3.58
C PRO A 104 -30.40 -6.34 4.90
N ILE A 105 -29.54 -6.25 5.91
CA ILE A 105 -29.89 -5.61 7.19
C ILE A 105 -30.01 -4.09 6.94
N PRO A 106 -31.13 -3.44 7.32
CA PRO A 106 -31.29 -2.00 7.12
C PRO A 106 -30.22 -1.20 7.88
N VAL A 107 -29.57 -0.27 7.19
CA VAL A 107 -28.63 0.66 7.81
C VAL A 107 -29.42 1.73 8.57
N PRO A 108 -29.15 1.96 9.87
CA PRO A 108 -29.81 3.03 10.62
C PRO A 108 -29.58 4.41 10.00
N ARG A 109 -30.64 5.22 9.89
CA ARG A 109 -30.59 6.56 9.27
C ARG A 109 -29.52 7.47 9.86
N ALA A 110 -29.26 7.36 11.17
CA ALA A 110 -28.25 8.17 11.85
C ALA A 110 -26.82 7.95 11.34
N ILE A 111 -26.53 6.78 10.74
CA ILE A 111 -25.17 6.45 10.24
C ILE A 111 -25.11 6.30 8.72
N GLU A 112 -26.23 6.40 8.01
CA GLU A 112 -26.31 6.18 6.57
C GLU A 112 -25.30 7.03 5.78
N GLY A 113 -25.17 8.31 6.13
CA GLY A 113 -24.22 9.22 5.48
C GLY A 113 -22.76 8.75 5.60
N LYS A 114 -22.36 8.30 6.80
CA LYS A 114 -21.02 7.78 7.06
C LYS A 114 -20.74 6.48 6.31
N VAL A 115 -21.74 5.58 6.27
CA VAL A 115 -21.62 4.32 5.51
C VAL A 115 -21.47 4.61 4.02
N ARG A 116 -22.24 5.55 3.47
CA ARG A 116 -22.15 5.94 2.06
C ARG A 116 -20.79 6.53 1.70
N GLU A 117 -20.24 7.39 2.56
CA GLU A 117 -18.90 7.95 2.36
C GLU A 117 -17.82 6.85 2.41
N MET A 118 -17.91 5.94 3.38
CA MET A 118 -17.00 4.80 3.49
C MET A 118 -17.05 3.94 2.23
N LEU A 119 -18.23 3.58 1.73
CA LEU A 119 -18.38 2.77 0.52
C LEU A 119 -17.76 3.45 -0.70
N ARG A 120 -17.98 4.76 -0.88
CA ARG A 120 -17.33 5.52 -1.97
C ARG A 120 -15.82 5.45 -1.90
N LYS A 121 -15.23 5.68 -0.72
CA LYS A 121 -13.78 5.58 -0.52
C LYS A 121 -13.24 4.19 -0.85
N GLN A 122 -13.96 3.13 -0.48
CA GLN A 122 -13.52 1.76 -0.80
C GLN A 122 -13.65 1.44 -2.31
N ILE A 123 -14.64 2.02 -3.00
CA ILE A 123 -14.76 1.92 -4.46
C ILE A 123 -13.63 2.70 -5.15
N GLU A 124 -13.38 3.94 -4.72
CA GLU A 124 -12.28 4.78 -5.24
C GLU A 124 -10.91 4.12 -4.99
N ALA A 125 -10.73 3.43 -3.87
CA ALA A 125 -9.54 2.63 -3.57
C ALA A 125 -9.49 1.28 -4.32
N GLY A 126 -10.48 0.98 -5.16
CA GLY A 126 -10.55 -0.24 -5.97
C GLY A 126 -10.82 -1.52 -5.19
N LYS A 127 -11.29 -1.45 -3.93
CA LYS A 127 -11.60 -2.65 -3.11
C LYS A 127 -12.99 -3.20 -3.40
N TYR A 128 -13.93 -2.34 -3.75
CA TYR A 128 -15.30 -2.71 -4.11
C TYR A 128 -15.58 -2.34 -5.56
N GLU A 129 -16.34 -3.19 -6.23
CA GLU A 129 -16.81 -2.99 -7.60
C GLU A 129 -18.34 -3.13 -7.65
N TYR A 130 -18.95 -2.56 -8.69
CA TYR A 130 -20.37 -2.79 -8.97
C TYR A 130 -20.51 -4.18 -9.60
N SER A 131 -21.37 -5.01 -9.00
CA SER A 131 -21.73 -6.35 -9.48
C SER A 131 -23.02 -6.38 -10.28
#